data_AF-D0UTF0-F1
#
_entry.id   AF-D0UTF0-F1
#
_cell.length_a   1.000
_cell.length_b   1.000
_cell.length_c   1.000
_cell.angle_alpha   90.00
_cell.angle_beta   90.00
_cell.angle_gamma   90.00
#
_symmetry.space_group_name_H-M   'P 1'
#
loop_
_entity.id
_entity.type
_entity.pdbx_description
1 polymer ?
#
loop_
_entity_poly.entity_id
_entity_poly.type
_entity_poly.pdbx_seq_one_letter_code
_entity_poly.pdbx_strand_id
1 'polypeptide(L)' 'AIVKKQIGRLKEPSLKCVDLVVTELTNVVRMCTEKMARYPRLRDETERIIANYVRDREQMCKEQLILVIDCELA' A
#
# COMPACT_ATOMS: atom_id res chain seq x y z
N ALA A 1 -12.36 27.06 -11.28
CA ALA A 1 -13.09 26.00 -12.01
C ALA A 1 -12.17 24.95 -12.66
N ILE A 2 -11.14 25.34 -13.42
CA ILE A 2 -10.27 24.37 -14.14
C ILE A 2 -9.27 23.67 -13.20
N VAL A 3 -8.63 24.40 -12.29
CA VAL A 3 -7.59 23.87 -11.38
C VAL A 3 -8.15 22.78 -10.45
N LYS A 4 -9.28 23.04 -9.77
CA LYS A 4 -9.96 22.04 -8.93
C LYS A 4 -10.31 20.76 -9.71
N LYS A 5 -10.73 20.88 -10.98
CA LYS A 5 -11.00 19.71 -11.83
C LYS A 5 -9.74 18.92 -12.16
N GLN A 6 -8.59 19.57 -12.34
CA GLN A 6 -7.31 18.87 -12.54
C GLN A 6 -6.81 18.18 -11.27
N ILE A 7 -6.95 18.83 -10.10
CA ILE A 7 -6.57 18.25 -8.80
C ILE A 7 -7.37 16.98 -8.51
N GLY A 8 -8.70 16.99 -8.74
CA GLY A 8 -9.54 15.81 -8.52
C GLY A 8 -9.14 14.59 -9.37
N ARG A 9 -8.52 14.80 -10.54
CA ARG A 9 -8.02 13.71 -11.40
C ARG A 9 -6.76 13.02 -10.84
N LEU A 10 -6.11 13.58 -9.82
CA LEU A 10 -4.94 12.98 -9.19
C LEU A 10 -5.30 11.83 -8.23
N LYS A 11 -6.56 11.76 -7.77
CA LYS A 11 -7.01 10.75 -6.79
C LYS A 11 -6.75 9.32 -7.26
N GLU A 12 -7.26 8.98 -8.44
CA GLU A 12 -7.12 7.64 -9.01
C GLU A 12 -5.65 7.22 -9.27
N PRO A 13 -4.81 8.02 -9.97
CA PRO A 13 -3.41 7.64 -10.18
C PRO A 13 -2.59 7.58 -8.87
N SER A 14 -2.90 8.39 -7.86
CA SER A 14 -2.26 8.32 -6.54
C SER A 14 -2.62 7.02 -5.80
N LEU A 15 -3.88 6.60 -5.81
CA LEU A 15 -4.29 5.32 -5.21
C LEU A 15 -3.66 4.13 -5.94
N LYS A 16 -3.64 4.16 -7.28
CA LYS A 16 -2.98 3.13 -8.09
C LYS A 16 -1.47 3.03 -7.80
N CYS A 17 -0.81 4.15 -7.53
CA CYS A 17 0.59 4.13 -7.13
C CYS A 17 0.79 3.34 -5.82
N VAL A 18 -0.08 3.54 -4.83
CA VAL A 18 -0.03 2.77 -3.57
C VAL A 18 -0.25 1.28 -3.83
N ASP A 19 -1.21 0.90 -4.67
CA ASP A 19 -1.47 -0.51 -5.02
C ASP A 19 -0.24 -1.19 -5.63
N LEU A 20 0.46 -0.49 -6.54
CA LEU A 20 1.67 -0.99 -7.17
C LEU A 20 2.80 -1.17 -6.16
N VAL A 21 2.98 -0.22 -5.24
CA VAL A 21 3.97 -0.31 -4.16
C VAL A 21 3.66 -1.48 -3.23
N VAL A 22 2.40 -1.69 -2.85
CA VAL A 22 1.98 -2.82 -1.99
C VAL A 22 2.22 -4.16 -2.68
N THR A 23 1.96 -4.23 -3.98
CA THR A 23 2.24 -5.42 -4.79
C THR A 23 3.74 -5.75 -4.75
N GLU A 24 4.59 -4.75 -4.97
CA GLU A 24 6.04 -4.96 -4.96
C GLU A 24 6.57 -5.28 -3.56
N LEU A 25 6.06 -4.63 -2.50
CA LEU A 25 6.38 -4.99 -1.12
C LEU A 25 6.02 -6.44 -0.82
N THR A 26 4.88 -6.93 -1.30
CA THR A 26 4.48 -8.33 -1.13
C THR A 26 5.45 -9.28 -1.84
N ASN A 27 5.93 -8.92 -3.04
CA ASN A 27 6.96 -9.69 -3.75
C ASN A 27 8.27 -9.75 -2.95
N VAL A 28 8.74 -8.62 -2.41
CA VAL A 28 9.94 -8.56 -1.58
C VAL A 28 9.80 -9.41 -0.32
N VAL A 29 8.65 -9.35 0.35
CA VAL A 29 8.38 -10.18 1.53
C VAL A 29 8.48 -11.66 1.19
N ARG A 30 7.89 -12.10 0.07
CA ARG A 30 8.03 -13.48 -0.40
C ARG A 30 9.49 -13.87 -0.60
N MET A 31 10.26 -13.07 -1.33
CA MET A 31 11.70 -13.31 -1.53
C MET A 31 12.50 -13.39 -0.21
N CYS A 32 12.15 -12.57 0.78
CA CYS A 32 12.76 -12.63 2.11
C CYS A 32 12.38 -13.90 2.87
N THR A 33 11.10 -14.31 2.82
CA THR A 33 10.59 -15.49 3.52
C THR A 33 11.09 -16.81 2.92
N GLU A 34 11.48 -16.84 1.64
CA GLU A 34 12.15 -18.01 1.04
C GLU A 34 13.44 -18.38 1.77
N LYS A 35 14.17 -17.41 2.32
CA LYS A 35 15.37 -17.66 3.15
C LYS A 35 15.05 -18.37 4.48
N MET A 36 13.77 -18.42 4.87
CA MET A 36 13.26 -19.10 6.06
C MET A 36 12.71 -20.50 5.75
N ALA A 37 12.93 -21.05 4.55
CA ALA A 37 12.38 -22.33 4.11
C ALA A 37 12.67 -23.52 5.07
N ARG A 38 13.76 -23.44 5.84
CA ARG A 38 14.12 -24.46 6.85
C ARG A 38 13.14 -24.54 8.02
N TYR A 39 12.39 -23.47 8.28
CA TYR A 39 11.43 -23.37 9.39
C TYR A 39 10.05 -22.94 8.85
N PRO A 40 9.25 -23.87 8.29
CA PRO A 40 8.00 -23.53 7.59
C PRO A 40 6.99 -22.81 8.50
N ARG A 41 6.86 -23.23 9.76
CA ARG A 41 5.96 -22.56 10.72
C ARG A 41 6.37 -21.12 11.04
N LEU A 42 7.67 -20.85 11.10
CA LEU A 42 8.18 -19.50 11.32
C LEU A 42 7.96 -18.63 10.08
N ARG A 43 8.19 -19.21 8.89
CA ARG A 43 7.96 -18.56 7.61
C ARG A 43 6.51 -18.11 7.47
N ASP A 44 5.56 -19.03 7.65
CA ASP A 44 4.13 -18.76 7.48
C ASP A 44 3.65 -17.67 8.45
N GLU A 45 4.09 -17.75 9.71
CA GLU A 45 3.72 -16.77 10.73
C GLU A 45 4.34 -15.40 10.45
N THR A 46 5.58 -15.36 9.97
CA THR A 46 6.24 -14.12 9.54
C THR A 46 5.53 -13.49 8.35
N GLU A 47 5.20 -14.28 7.32
CA GLU A 47 4.47 -13.80 6.15
C GLU A 47 3.09 -13.27 6.53
N ARG A 48 2.37 -13.97 7.43
CA ARG A 48 1.08 -13.54 7.96
C ARG A 48 1.15 -12.20 8.70
N ILE A 49 2.10 -12.06 9.63
CA ILE A 49 2.26 -10.82 10.41
C ILE A 49 2.59 -9.65 9.49
N ILE A 50 3.53 -9.82 8.56
CA ILE A 50 3.94 -8.76 7.65
C ILE A 50 2.82 -8.41 6.67
N ALA A 51 2.11 -9.39 6.11
CA ALA A 51 1.01 -9.15 5.18
C ALA A 51 -0.14 -8.36 5.84
N ASN A 52 -0.48 -8.68 7.09
CA ASN A 52 -1.47 -7.92 7.85
C ASN A 52 -1.01 -6.48 8.07
N TYR A 53 0.24 -6.29 8.52
CA TYR A 53 0.80 -4.95 8.71
C TYR A 53 0.79 -4.13 7.42
N VAL A 54 1.22 -4.70 6.29
CA VAL A 54 1.22 -4.00 5.00
C VAL A 54 -0.18 -3.55 4.60
N ARG A 55 -1.20 -4.41 4.79
CA ARG A 55 -2.60 -4.07 4.49
C ARG A 55 -3.12 -2.93 5.36
N ASP A 56 -2.82 -2.95 6.66
CA ASP A 56 -3.24 -1.87 7.56
C ASP A 56 -2.58 -0.54 7.17
N ARG A 57 -1.29 -0.57 6.80
CA ARG A 57 -0.55 0.61 6.34
C ARG A 57 -1.03 1.13 4.99
N GLU A 58 -1.40 0.23 4.07
CA GLU A 58 -2.01 0.58 2.79
C GLU A 58 -3.30 1.37 3.00
N GLN A 59 -4.20 0.87 3.85
CA GLN A 59 -5.47 1.52 4.14
C GLN A 59 -5.26 2.92 4.73
N MET A 60 -4.39 3.05 5.74
CA MET A 60 -4.05 4.35 6.32
C MET A 60 -3.47 5.32 5.28
N CYS A 61 -2.60 4.85 4.40
CA CYS A 61 -1.98 5.69 3.37
C CYS A 61 -3.01 6.18 2.35
N LYS A 62 -3.91 5.30 1.90
CA LYS A 62 -5.00 5.66 0.99
C LYS A 62 -5.92 6.71 1.61
N GLU A 63 -6.30 6.56 2.88
CA GLU A 63 -7.12 7.54 3.60
C GLU A 63 -6.42 8.90 3.70
N GLN A 64 -5.13 8.93 4.04
CA GLN A 64 -4.34 10.17 4.08
C GLN A 64 -4.26 10.85 2.72
N LEU A 65 -4.05 10.10 1.63
CA LEU A 65 -4.02 10.64 0.27
C LEU A 65 -5.35 11.27 -0.13
N ILE A 66 -6.46 10.58 0.20
CA ILE A 66 -7.80 11.10 -0.07
C ILE A 66 -8.03 12.41 0.69
N LEU A 67 -7.69 12.44 1.99
CA LEU A 67 -7.83 13.64 2.82
C LEU A 67 -7.01 14.82 2.27
N VAL A 68 -5.77 14.60 1.85
CA VAL A 68 -4.93 15.65 1.26
C VAL A 68 -5.56 16.22 0.00
N ILE A 69 -6.08 15.36 -0.88
CA ILE A 69 -6.75 15.82 -2.11
C ILE A 69 -8.04 16.59 -1.78
N ASP A 70 -8.84 16.10 -0.83
CA ASP A 70 -10.07 16.76 -0.43
C ASP A 70 -9.80 18.15 0.20
N CYS A 71 -8.71 18.29 0.96
CA CYS A 71 -8.25 19.59 1.48
C CYS A 71 -7.85 20.58 0.36
N GLU A 72 -7.14 20.11 -0.68
CA GLU A 72 -6.76 20.94 -1.84
C GLU A 72 -7.96 21.32 -2.73
N LEU A 73 -9.07 20.59 -2.61
CA LEU A 73 -10.32 20.84 -3.36
C LEU A 73 -11.31 21.74 -2.62
N ALA A 74 -11.17 21.92 -1.31
CA ALA A 74 -11.93 22.86 -0.49
C ALA A 74 -11.80 24.30 -1.04
#